data_AF-A0A4Y9XND1-F1
#
_entry.id   AF-A0A4Y9XND1-F1
#
_cell.length_a   1.000
_cell.length_b   1.000
_cell.length_c   1.000
_cell.angle_alpha   90.00
_cell.angle_beta   90.00
_cell.angle_gamma   90.00
#
_symmetry.space_group_name_H-M   'P 1'
#
loop_
_entity.id
_entity.type
_entity.pdbx_description
1 polymer ?
#
loop_
_entity_poly.entity_id
_entity_poly.type
_entity_poly.pdbx_seq_one_letter_code
_entity_poly.pdbx_strand_id
1 'polypeptide(L)'
;PKSFMKVSQALESVGTSAYTGAARFIQNKDYLLVAAEILSVEARHSGWVSSSVEKEAGWNGAFETPLDLNQVYSLAAGFITACPNTNAALPVHAFAPLALSSSSAVPKAGGVITLQFTPQSSNGTTLYAAFLNGPSEQVVPLDAQGHAEVPQGLKGTTYVLVVNASSAVQDGTTVAGPAILDLTFGPDE
;
A
#
# COMPACT_ATOMS: atom_id res chain seq x y z
N PRO A 1 -18.60 6.71 12.34
CA PRO A 1 -17.46 6.30 13.21
C PRO A 1 -16.54 5.25 12.57
N LYS A 2 -17.04 4.08 12.16
CA LYS A 2 -16.19 3.02 11.57
C LYS A 2 -15.54 3.40 10.23
N SER A 3 -16.26 4.12 9.37
CA SER A 3 -15.71 4.64 8.11
C SER A 3 -14.59 5.65 8.33
N PHE A 4 -14.74 6.55 9.30
CA PHE A 4 -13.71 7.51 9.69
C PHE A 4 -12.45 6.82 10.18
N MET A 5 -12.59 5.84 11.07
CA MET A 5 -11.47 5.04 11.58
C MET A 5 -10.70 4.35 10.45
N LYS A 6 -11.39 3.68 9.52
CA LYS A 6 -10.74 3.04 8.36
C LYS A 6 -9.99 4.03 7.47
N VAL A 7 -10.58 5.20 7.22
CA VAL A 7 -9.91 6.27 6.45
C VAL A 7 -8.71 6.81 7.22
N SER A 8 -8.82 6.99 8.54
CA SER A 8 -7.72 7.42 9.40
C SER A 8 -6.57 6.41 9.33
N GLN A 9 -6.83 5.12 9.55
CA GLN A 9 -5.81 4.08 9.48
C GLN A 9 -5.13 4.05 8.10
N ALA A 10 -5.92 4.13 7.03
CA ALA A 10 -5.38 4.15 5.66
C ALA A 10 -4.49 5.38 5.41
N LEU A 11 -4.91 6.58 5.83
CA LEU A 11 -4.16 7.81 5.61
C LEU A 11 -2.84 7.83 6.40
N GLU A 12 -2.86 7.44 7.67
CA GLU A 12 -1.64 7.44 8.50
C GLU A 12 -0.64 6.38 7.99
N SER A 13 -1.10 5.17 7.61
CA SER A 13 -0.22 4.16 7.01
C SER A 13 0.34 4.59 5.65
N VAL A 14 -0.46 5.27 4.82
CA VAL A 14 0.04 5.88 3.57
C VAL A 14 1.06 6.98 3.88
N GLY A 15 0.82 7.78 4.92
CA GLY A 15 1.74 8.81 5.41
C GLY A 15 3.09 8.24 5.81
N THR A 16 3.12 7.18 6.63
CA THR A 16 4.39 6.52 7.02
C THR A 16 5.15 6.00 5.80
N SER A 17 4.44 5.34 4.89
CA SER A 17 5.01 4.78 3.68
C SER A 17 5.54 5.85 2.73
N ALA A 18 4.84 6.99 2.63
CA ALA A 18 5.22 8.13 1.81
C ALA A 18 6.50 8.80 2.32
N TYR A 19 6.59 9.12 3.61
CA TYR A 19 7.81 9.74 4.16
C TYR A 19 9.01 8.79 4.13
N THR A 20 8.79 7.50 4.43
CA THR A 20 9.84 6.47 4.34
C THR A 20 10.35 6.35 2.91
N GLY A 21 9.46 6.26 1.92
CA GLY A 21 9.83 6.20 0.51
C GLY A 21 10.44 7.49 -0.04
N ALA A 22 9.98 8.65 0.43
CA ALA A 22 10.48 9.96 0.01
C ALA A 22 11.88 10.27 0.56
N ALA A 23 12.27 9.69 1.70
CA ALA A 23 13.56 9.95 2.35
C ALA A 23 14.77 9.84 1.40
N ARG A 24 14.72 8.93 0.42
CA ARG A 24 15.78 8.73 -0.59
C ARG A 24 15.91 9.89 -1.60
N PHE A 25 14.89 10.74 -1.72
CA PHE A 25 14.85 11.86 -2.67
C PHE A 25 15.12 13.21 -2.00
N ILE A 26 15.07 13.30 -0.67
CA ILE A 26 15.26 14.54 0.06
C ILE A 26 16.76 14.82 0.23
N GLN A 27 17.28 15.76 -0.55
CA GLN A 27 18.71 16.12 -0.53
C GLN A 27 19.07 17.04 0.65
N ASN A 28 18.19 17.98 0.98
CA ASN A 28 18.41 18.92 2.07
C ASN A 28 18.21 18.20 3.42
N LYS A 29 19.24 18.22 4.28
CA LYS A 29 19.21 17.52 5.57
C LYS A 29 18.26 18.13 6.59
N ASP A 30 17.99 19.43 6.51
CA ASP A 30 16.99 20.07 7.35
C ASP A 30 15.58 19.59 6.96
N TYR A 31 15.32 19.42 5.66
CA TYR A 31 14.05 18.86 5.20
C TYR A 31 13.92 17.37 5.50
N LEU A 32 15.03 16.61 5.43
CA LEU A 32 15.02 15.20 5.81
C LEU A 32 14.76 15.04 7.31
N LEU A 33 15.30 15.92 8.15
CA LEU A 33 15.02 15.94 9.59
C LEU A 33 13.53 16.19 9.85
N VAL A 34 12.95 17.23 9.23
CA VAL A 34 11.51 17.50 9.36
C VAL A 34 10.67 16.33 8.85
N ALA A 35 11.04 15.72 7.73
CA ALA A 35 10.35 14.53 7.20
C ALA A 35 10.40 13.34 8.18
N ALA A 36 11.53 13.14 8.88
CA ALA A 36 11.66 12.10 9.91
C ALA A 36 10.79 12.38 11.15
N GLU A 37 10.64 13.65 11.53
CA GLU A 37 9.73 14.06 12.60
C GLU A 37 8.27 13.74 12.24
N ILE A 38 7.85 14.09 11.01
CA ILE A 38 6.47 13.82 10.55
C ILE A 38 6.23 12.31 10.46
N LEU A 39 7.14 11.55 9.83
CA LEU A 39 7.08 10.09 9.78
C LEU A 39 6.84 9.47 11.16
N SER A 40 7.56 9.95 12.17
CA SER A 40 7.46 9.44 13.54
C SER A 40 6.10 9.73 14.17
N VAL A 41 5.43 10.81 13.78
CA VAL A 41 4.09 11.17 14.24
C VAL A 41 3.04 10.30 13.55
N GLU A 42 3.10 10.18 12.23
CA GLU A 42 2.21 9.31 11.43
C GLU A 42 2.25 7.86 11.93
N ALA A 43 3.45 7.34 12.25
CA ALA A 43 3.61 5.99 12.78
C ALA A 43 2.95 5.81 14.15
N ARG A 44 3.03 6.82 15.04
CA ARG A 44 2.34 6.79 16.34
C ARG A 44 0.84 6.86 16.19
N HIS A 45 0.32 7.64 15.24
CA HIS A 45 -1.10 7.71 14.97
C HIS A 45 -1.63 6.39 14.41
N SER A 46 -0.99 5.83 13.39
CA SER A 46 -1.34 4.52 12.83
C SER A 46 -1.31 3.43 13.91
N GLY A 47 -0.25 3.39 14.73
CA GLY A 47 -0.16 2.46 15.84
C GLY A 47 -1.23 2.65 16.91
N TRP A 48 -1.59 3.90 17.24
CA TRP A 48 -2.65 4.21 18.18
C TRP A 48 -4.03 3.81 17.65
N VAL A 49 -4.33 4.12 16.38
CA VAL A 49 -5.59 3.73 15.74
C VAL A 49 -5.73 2.21 15.73
N SER A 50 -4.71 1.50 15.22
CA SER A 50 -4.75 0.04 15.15
C SER A 50 -4.87 -0.62 16.54
N SER A 51 -4.03 -0.22 17.50
CA SER A 51 -4.05 -0.84 18.85
C SER A 51 -5.22 -0.41 19.73
N SER A 52 -5.44 0.90 19.86
CA SER A 52 -6.38 1.44 20.85
C SER A 52 -7.80 1.45 20.33
N VAL A 53 -8.00 1.65 19.03
CA VAL A 53 -9.32 1.73 18.39
C VAL A 53 -9.72 0.38 17.79
N GLU A 54 -8.86 -0.23 16.99
CA GLU A 54 -9.19 -1.49 16.29
C GLU A 54 -8.94 -2.75 17.13
N LYS A 55 -8.15 -2.64 18.21
CA LYS A 55 -7.75 -3.77 19.08
C LYS A 55 -6.87 -4.81 18.37
N GLU A 56 -6.12 -4.35 17.39
CA GLU A 56 -5.12 -5.13 16.65
C GLU A 56 -3.69 -4.79 17.14
N ALA A 57 -2.66 -5.31 16.49
CA ALA A 57 -1.28 -4.92 16.81
C ALA A 57 -0.99 -3.47 16.40
N GLY A 58 -0.32 -2.72 17.26
CA GLY A 58 0.00 -1.30 17.01
C GLY A 58 1.18 -1.04 16.09
N TRP A 59 1.62 -2.05 15.32
CA TRP A 59 2.78 -1.98 14.43
C TRP A 59 2.56 -2.88 13.22
N ASN A 60 3.22 -2.58 12.10
CA ASN A 60 3.15 -3.40 10.88
C ASN A 60 4.27 -4.45 10.77
N GLY A 61 5.35 -4.26 11.55
CA GLY A 61 6.56 -5.06 11.49
C GLY A 61 7.73 -4.29 12.08
N ALA A 62 8.96 -4.75 11.81
CA ALA A 62 10.18 -4.08 12.27
C ALA A 62 10.53 -2.81 11.46
N PHE A 63 9.97 -2.68 10.25
CA PHE A 63 10.30 -1.63 9.30
C PHE A 63 9.02 -1.15 8.59
N GLU A 64 8.97 0.14 8.26
CA GLU A 64 7.93 0.71 7.41
C GLU A 64 8.09 0.27 5.95
N THR A 65 6.97 0.25 5.21
CA THR A 65 6.95 -0.11 3.79
C THR A 65 7.20 1.14 2.93
N PRO A 66 8.37 1.32 2.29
CA PRO A 66 8.58 2.48 1.44
C PRO A 66 7.76 2.37 0.15
N LEU A 67 6.86 3.32 -0.09
CA LEU A 67 6.17 3.47 -1.37
C LEU A 67 6.82 4.54 -2.24
N ASP A 68 6.77 4.37 -3.56
CA ASP A 68 7.16 5.44 -4.49
C ASP A 68 6.07 6.52 -4.62
N LEU A 69 6.39 7.60 -5.34
CA LEU A 69 5.52 8.76 -5.47
C LEU A 69 4.22 8.45 -6.22
N ASN A 70 4.24 7.58 -7.23
CA ASN A 70 3.05 7.22 -8.00
C ASN A 70 2.16 6.26 -7.19
N GLN A 71 2.75 5.36 -6.42
CA GLN A 71 2.05 4.48 -5.50
C GLN A 71 1.32 5.26 -4.40
N VAL A 72 2.03 6.21 -3.75
CA VAL A 72 1.44 7.11 -2.75
C VAL A 72 0.33 7.94 -3.38
N TYR A 73 0.59 8.55 -4.53
CA TYR A 73 -0.40 9.37 -5.22
C TYR A 73 -1.64 8.56 -5.63
N SER A 74 -1.49 7.31 -6.06
CA SER A 74 -2.61 6.42 -6.39
C SER A 74 -3.54 6.18 -5.19
N LEU A 75 -2.99 6.02 -3.99
CA LEU A 75 -3.76 5.86 -2.76
C LEU A 75 -4.40 7.16 -2.28
N ALA A 76 -3.73 8.30 -2.49
CA ALA A 76 -4.20 9.61 -2.05
C ALA A 76 -5.20 10.28 -3.02
N ALA A 77 -5.11 9.99 -4.33
CA ALA A 77 -5.82 10.71 -5.38
C ALA A 77 -7.34 10.75 -5.19
N GLY A 78 -7.93 9.67 -4.67
CA GLY A 78 -9.37 9.61 -4.38
C GLY A 78 -9.85 10.59 -3.31
N PHE A 79 -8.94 11.12 -2.49
CA PHE A 79 -9.23 12.12 -1.46
C PHE A 79 -8.97 13.56 -1.93
N ILE A 80 -8.36 13.75 -3.10
CA ILE A 80 -8.02 15.06 -3.65
C ILE A 80 -9.14 15.52 -4.59
N THR A 81 -9.91 16.52 -4.17
CA THR A 81 -11.00 17.07 -4.99
C THR A 81 -10.53 18.12 -5.99
N ALA A 82 -9.62 19.00 -5.55
CA ALA A 82 -9.00 20.03 -6.38
C ALA A 82 -7.68 20.51 -5.77
N CYS A 83 -6.74 20.87 -6.62
CA CYS A 83 -5.54 21.62 -6.24
C CYS A 83 -5.64 23.05 -6.79
N PRO A 84 -5.18 24.09 -6.06
CA PRO A 84 -5.05 25.43 -6.62
C PRO A 84 -4.27 25.42 -7.93
N ASN A 85 -4.79 26.10 -8.95
CA ASN A 85 -4.16 26.19 -10.27
C ASN A 85 -2.82 26.95 -10.27
N THR A 86 -2.52 27.66 -9.19
CA THR A 86 -1.22 28.30 -8.93
C THR A 86 -0.14 27.31 -8.51
N ASN A 87 -0.51 26.09 -8.13
CA ASN A 87 0.46 25.08 -7.75
C ASN A 87 1.13 24.51 -9.00
N ALA A 88 2.43 24.20 -8.90
CA ALA A 88 3.11 23.44 -9.93
C ALA A 88 2.45 22.07 -10.10
N ALA A 89 2.36 21.60 -11.34
CA ALA A 89 1.91 20.24 -11.62
C ALA A 89 2.85 19.25 -10.94
N LEU A 90 2.30 18.33 -10.16
CA LEU A 90 3.08 17.27 -9.54
C LEU A 90 3.53 16.27 -10.63
N PRO A 91 4.81 15.85 -10.65
CA PRO A 91 5.32 14.87 -11.61
C PRO A 91 4.94 13.44 -11.19
N VAL A 92 3.66 13.23 -10.88
CA VAL A 92 3.09 11.96 -10.43
C VAL A 92 1.83 11.66 -11.22
N HIS A 93 1.48 10.39 -11.27
CA HIS A 93 0.23 9.92 -11.84
C HIS A 93 -0.34 8.80 -10.98
N ALA A 94 -1.66 8.65 -11.04
CA ALA A 94 -2.32 7.53 -10.38
C ALA A 94 -2.35 6.34 -11.35
N PHE A 95 -2.02 5.15 -10.85
CA PHE A 95 -2.26 3.91 -11.58
C PHE A 95 -3.77 3.59 -11.61
N ALA A 96 -4.15 2.59 -12.40
CA ALA A 96 -5.53 2.13 -12.42
C ALA A 96 -5.95 1.65 -11.01
N PRO A 97 -7.20 1.92 -10.57
CA PRO A 97 -7.66 1.48 -9.26
C PRO A 97 -7.61 -0.04 -9.10
N LEU A 98 -7.22 -0.48 -7.90
CA LEU A 98 -7.23 -1.86 -7.47
C LEU A 98 -8.05 -1.98 -6.19
N ALA A 99 -8.89 -3.01 -6.12
CA ALA A 99 -9.68 -3.29 -4.92
C ALA A 99 -9.70 -4.79 -4.63
N LEU A 100 -9.99 -5.15 -3.38
CA LEU A 100 -10.33 -6.51 -3.02
C LEU A 100 -11.80 -6.76 -3.31
N SER A 101 -12.13 -7.95 -3.82
CA SER A 101 -13.51 -8.38 -3.95
C SER A 101 -14.19 -8.40 -2.58
N SER A 102 -15.44 -7.93 -2.52
CA SER A 102 -16.27 -7.99 -1.31
C SER A 102 -16.61 -9.42 -0.87
N SER A 103 -16.45 -10.40 -1.76
CA SER A 103 -16.59 -11.83 -1.48
C SER A 103 -15.30 -12.49 -0.98
N SER A 104 -14.19 -11.75 -0.97
CA SER A 104 -12.90 -12.28 -0.54
C SER A 104 -12.93 -12.55 0.97
N ALA A 105 -12.35 -13.67 1.39
CA ALA A 105 -12.13 -13.91 2.81
C ALA A 105 -11.24 -12.80 3.40
N VAL A 106 -11.31 -12.62 4.73
CA VAL A 106 -10.41 -11.71 5.45
C VAL A 106 -8.96 -12.05 5.05
N PRO A 107 -8.20 -11.09 4.51
CA PRO A 107 -6.83 -11.32 4.08
C PRO A 107 -5.96 -11.85 5.23
N LYS A 108 -5.20 -12.91 4.94
CA LYS A 108 -4.24 -13.52 5.86
C LYS A 108 -3.09 -14.11 5.06
N ALA A 109 -1.91 -14.20 5.66
CA ALA A 109 -0.77 -14.91 5.07
C ALA A 109 -1.16 -16.36 4.72
N GLY A 110 -0.77 -16.83 3.53
CA GLY A 110 -1.16 -18.12 2.95
C GLY A 110 -2.62 -18.23 2.51
N GLY A 111 -3.43 -17.18 2.69
CA GLY A 111 -4.80 -17.12 2.18
C GLY A 111 -4.82 -16.74 0.70
N VAL A 112 -5.93 -17.04 0.03
CA VAL A 112 -6.18 -16.57 -1.34
C VAL A 112 -7.09 -15.35 -1.30
N ILE A 113 -6.68 -14.28 -1.97
CA ILE A 113 -7.48 -13.06 -2.16
C ILE A 113 -7.90 -12.92 -3.62
N THR A 114 -9.04 -12.27 -3.86
CA THR A 114 -9.50 -11.91 -5.21
C THR A 114 -9.31 -10.41 -5.44
N LEU A 115 -8.49 -10.05 -6.42
CA LEU A 115 -8.21 -8.69 -6.85
C LEU A 115 -9.13 -8.27 -7.99
N GLN A 116 -9.70 -7.07 -7.88
CA GLN A 116 -10.59 -6.45 -8.87
C GLN A 116 -9.94 -5.19 -9.43
N PHE A 117 -9.74 -5.17 -10.75
CA PHE A 117 -9.14 -4.06 -11.49
C PHE A 117 -9.55 -4.13 -12.96
N THR A 118 -9.34 -3.05 -13.71
CA THR A 118 -9.69 -2.99 -15.15
C THR A 118 -8.48 -2.51 -15.97
N PRO A 119 -8.09 -3.22 -17.05
CA PRO A 119 -8.63 -4.52 -17.49
C PRO A 119 -8.04 -5.69 -16.68
N GLN A 120 -8.88 -6.63 -16.24
CA GLN A 120 -8.45 -7.80 -15.47
C GLN A 120 -7.66 -8.83 -16.30
N SER A 121 -7.67 -8.68 -17.62
CA SER A 121 -6.97 -9.51 -18.60
C SER A 121 -6.56 -8.63 -19.77
N SER A 122 -5.28 -8.73 -20.16
CA SER A 122 -4.78 -8.16 -21.41
C SER A 122 -4.21 -9.30 -22.26
N ASN A 123 -4.61 -9.34 -23.54
CA ASN A 123 -4.37 -10.42 -24.51
C ASN A 123 -2.97 -11.08 -24.40
N GLY A 124 -2.86 -12.17 -23.65
CA GLY A 124 -1.64 -12.98 -23.54
C GLY A 124 -0.55 -12.48 -22.57
N THR A 125 -0.78 -11.39 -21.86
CA THR A 125 0.17 -10.88 -20.86
C THR A 125 -0.04 -11.58 -19.53
N THR A 126 0.99 -12.25 -19.02
CA THR A 126 0.97 -12.82 -17.66
C THR A 126 0.99 -11.69 -16.64
N LEU A 127 0.06 -11.74 -15.69
CA LEU A 127 -0.02 -10.79 -14.58
C LEU A 127 0.42 -11.46 -13.28
N TYR A 128 0.87 -10.63 -12.36
CA TYR A 128 1.33 -11.02 -11.04
C TYR A 128 0.74 -10.09 -9.99
N ALA A 129 0.57 -10.60 -8.77
CA ALA A 129 0.33 -9.77 -7.59
C ALA A 129 1.66 -9.54 -6.88
N ALA A 130 2.05 -8.28 -6.72
CA ALA A 130 3.23 -7.89 -5.98
C ALA A 130 2.83 -7.34 -4.61
N PHE A 131 3.37 -7.93 -3.55
CA PHE A 131 3.11 -7.58 -2.17
C PHE A 131 4.30 -6.83 -1.58
N LEU A 132 4.06 -5.64 -1.04
CA LEU A 132 5.03 -4.80 -0.36
C LEU A 132 4.75 -4.81 1.14
N ASN A 133 5.72 -5.23 1.95
CA ASN A 133 5.63 -5.25 3.41
C ASN A 133 7.01 -5.02 4.04
N GLY A 134 7.17 -3.92 4.77
CA GLY A 134 8.48 -3.42 5.15
C GLY A 134 9.36 -3.20 3.91
N PRO A 135 10.68 -3.50 3.97
CA PRO A 135 11.56 -3.42 2.80
C PRO A 135 11.41 -4.62 1.86
N SER A 136 10.52 -5.57 2.15
CA SER A 136 10.36 -6.79 1.38
C SER A 136 9.33 -6.60 0.26
N GLU A 137 9.66 -7.18 -0.88
CA GLU A 137 8.78 -7.31 -2.02
C GLU A 137 8.66 -8.79 -2.39
N GLN A 138 7.43 -9.27 -2.54
CA GLN A 138 7.15 -10.65 -2.94
C GLN A 138 6.13 -10.67 -4.07
N VAL A 139 6.50 -11.31 -5.19
CA VAL A 139 5.68 -11.36 -6.40
C VAL A 139 5.18 -12.79 -6.59
N VAL A 140 3.86 -12.94 -6.74
CA VAL A 140 3.20 -14.25 -6.95
C VAL A 140 2.36 -14.21 -8.24
N PRO A 141 2.13 -15.37 -8.88
CA PRO A 141 1.23 -15.45 -10.03
C PRO A 141 -0.18 -14.95 -9.70
N LEU A 142 -0.78 -14.23 -10.64
CA LEU A 142 -2.19 -13.84 -10.60
C LEU A 142 -2.94 -14.65 -11.66
N ASP A 143 -3.98 -15.38 -11.26
CA ASP A 143 -4.77 -16.17 -12.21
C ASP A 143 -5.72 -15.29 -13.05
N ALA A 144 -6.35 -15.89 -14.06
CA ALA A 144 -7.26 -15.18 -14.96
C ALA A 144 -8.53 -14.64 -14.27
N GLN A 145 -8.85 -15.17 -13.09
CA GLN A 145 -9.97 -14.77 -12.25
C GLN A 145 -9.58 -13.68 -11.24
N GLY A 146 -8.30 -13.28 -11.20
CA GLY A 146 -7.76 -12.29 -10.27
C GLY A 146 -7.41 -12.86 -8.90
N HIS A 147 -7.24 -14.17 -8.76
CA HIS A 147 -6.81 -14.78 -7.50
C HIS A 147 -5.30 -14.75 -7.34
N ALA A 148 -4.85 -14.37 -6.15
CA ALA A 148 -3.47 -14.44 -5.72
C ALA A 148 -3.37 -15.03 -4.31
N GLU A 149 -2.37 -15.89 -4.09
CA GLU A 149 -2.02 -16.34 -2.75
C GLU A 149 -1.21 -15.25 -2.04
N VAL A 150 -1.66 -14.82 -0.86
CA VAL A 150 -0.91 -13.90 -0.01
C VAL A 150 0.33 -14.64 0.50
N PRO A 151 1.55 -14.16 0.24
CA PRO A 151 2.75 -14.82 0.72
C PRO A 151 2.77 -15.07 2.23
N GLN A 152 3.49 -16.12 2.62
CA GLN A 152 3.75 -16.42 4.02
C GLN A 152 4.63 -15.36 4.67
N GLY A 153 4.45 -15.12 5.98
CA GLY A 153 5.28 -14.21 6.76
C GLY A 153 4.93 -12.72 6.64
N LEU A 154 3.92 -12.36 5.83
CA LEU A 154 3.40 -10.99 5.76
C LEU A 154 2.45 -10.71 6.93
N LYS A 155 2.50 -9.49 7.45
CA LYS A 155 1.67 -9.05 8.59
C LYS A 155 1.43 -7.53 8.59
N GLY A 156 0.42 -7.10 9.32
CA GLY A 156 0.03 -5.68 9.41
C GLY A 156 -0.37 -5.11 8.06
N THR A 157 -0.23 -3.79 7.91
CA THR A 157 -0.49 -3.11 6.64
C THR A 157 0.52 -3.54 5.57
N THR A 158 -0.02 -4.18 4.54
CA THR A 158 0.66 -4.65 3.34
C THR A 158 0.03 -3.96 2.13
N TYR A 159 0.83 -3.62 1.12
CA TYR A 159 0.32 -3.07 -0.13
C TYR A 159 0.39 -4.13 -1.22
N VAL A 160 -0.67 -4.27 -2.02
CA VAL A 160 -0.69 -5.16 -3.18
C VAL A 160 -0.84 -4.36 -4.45
N LEU A 161 -0.06 -4.71 -5.47
CA LEU A 161 -0.14 -4.16 -6.83
C LEU A 161 -0.37 -5.30 -7.82
N VAL A 162 -1.00 -4.97 -8.94
CA VAL A 162 -1.00 -5.85 -10.12
C VAL A 162 0.08 -5.37 -11.06
N VAL A 163 0.98 -6.26 -11.44
CA VAL A 163 2.11 -5.98 -12.34
C VAL A 163 2.16 -6.97 -13.49
N ASN A 164 2.82 -6.59 -14.59
CA ASN A 164 3.05 -7.44 -15.77
C ASN A 164 4.48 -8.00 -15.86
N ALA A 165 5.23 -7.97 -14.76
CA ALA A 165 6.57 -8.52 -14.65
C ALA A 165 6.67 -9.40 -13.39
N SER A 166 7.40 -10.51 -13.48
CA SER A 166 7.66 -11.39 -12.34
C SER A 166 8.80 -10.92 -11.44
N SER A 167 9.41 -9.79 -11.79
CA SER A 167 10.53 -9.17 -11.08
C SER A 167 10.04 -8.02 -10.19
N ALA A 168 10.99 -7.24 -9.67
CA ALA A 168 10.72 -6.07 -8.83
C ALA A 168 9.63 -5.12 -9.39
N VAL A 169 8.85 -4.50 -8.51
CA VAL A 169 7.81 -3.52 -8.80
C VAL A 169 8.44 -2.26 -9.38
N GLN A 170 7.95 -1.86 -10.54
CA GLN A 170 8.35 -0.63 -11.22
C GLN A 170 7.12 0.03 -11.84
N ASP A 171 7.12 1.36 -11.88
CA ASP A 171 6.05 2.17 -12.49
C ASP A 171 5.64 1.68 -13.89
N GLY A 172 6.61 1.39 -14.75
CA GLY A 172 6.35 0.94 -16.13
C GLY A 172 5.74 -0.46 -16.23
N THR A 173 5.78 -1.24 -15.15
CA THR A 173 5.22 -2.61 -15.07
C THR A 173 3.93 -2.66 -14.25
N THR A 174 3.57 -1.59 -13.54
CA THR A 174 2.36 -1.51 -12.73
C THR A 174 1.13 -1.34 -13.61
N VAL A 175 0.22 -2.31 -13.50
CA VAL A 175 -1.07 -2.32 -14.21
C VAL A 175 -2.15 -1.66 -13.36
N ALA A 176 -2.18 -1.95 -12.06
CA ALA A 176 -3.16 -1.39 -11.13
C ALA A 176 -2.64 -1.37 -9.67
N GLY A 177 -3.17 -0.45 -8.88
CA GLY A 177 -2.94 -0.35 -7.43
C GLY A 177 -2.07 0.84 -7.01
N PRO A 178 -1.49 0.82 -5.80
CA PRO A 178 -1.66 -0.22 -4.80
C PRO A 178 -3.08 -0.28 -4.22
N ALA A 179 -3.43 -1.43 -3.64
CA ALA A 179 -4.52 -1.57 -2.69
C ALA A 179 -3.93 -1.92 -1.30
N ILE A 180 -4.62 -1.49 -0.24
CA ILE A 180 -4.20 -1.75 1.15
C ILE A 180 -4.79 -3.09 1.61
N LEU A 181 -3.93 -3.92 2.19
CA LEU A 181 -4.26 -5.18 2.85
C LEU A 181 -3.83 -5.10 4.32
N ASP A 182 -4.79 -5.11 5.23
CA ASP A 182 -4.48 -5.26 6.65
C ASP A 182 -4.50 -6.75 7.00
N LEU A 183 -3.31 -7.30 7.26
CA LEU A 183 -3.12 -8.71 7.59
C LEU A 183 -3.07 -8.90 9.11
N THR A 184 -3.84 -9.86 9.61
CA THR A 184 -3.87 -10.20 11.04
C THR A 184 -2.53 -10.72 11.51
N PHE A 185 -2.14 -10.36 12.74
CA PHE A 185 -1.04 -11.01 13.45
C PHE A 185 -1.50 -12.42 13.84
N GLY A 186 -0.74 -13.44 13.45
CA GLY A 186 -1.08 -14.83 13.76
C GLY A 186 -1.00 -15.10 15.27
N PRO A 187 -1.65 -16.16 15.77
CA PRO A 187 -1.64 -16.54 17.19
C PRO A 187 -0.28 -17.01 17.72
N ASP A 188 0.73 -17.13 16.85
CA ASP A 188 2.08 -17.59 17.18
C ASP A 188 3.05 -16.42 17.52
N GLU A 189 2.56 -15.19 17.64
CA GLU A 189 3.25 -14.00 18.19
C GLU A 189 2.53 -13.49 19.46
#